data_AF-A0A954L7U8-F1
#
_entry.id   AF-A0A954L7U8-F1
#
_cell.length_a   1.000
_cell.length_b   1.000
_cell.length_c   1.000
_cell.angle_alpha   90.00
_cell.angle_beta   90.00
_cell.angle_gamma   90.00
#
_symmetry.space_group_name_H-M   'P 1'
#
loop_
_entity.id
_entity.type
_entity.pdbx_description
1 polymer ?
#
loop_
_entity_poly.entity_id
_entity_poly.type
_entity_poly.pdbx_seq_one_letter_code
_entity_poly.pdbx_strand_id
1 'polypeptide(L)'
;MKRIFLTLAVLTNIALVCALTFGLRIGAEGSGSLDRAVQSRVGTHMLIGLGALTFASLVHAILFTYFMGTGRWLEETSRAYGLSEEYHQQNQKIKYGLLSGMSIVLLMLIATGGFGAAADAATEASLDGFLGMKGDKLHMLVAISTAI
;
A
#
# COMPACT_ATOMS: atom_id res chain seq x y z
N MET A 1 -6.37 -21.27 -5.03
CA MET A 1 -5.61 -20.11 -4.52
C MET A 1 -6.11 -18.74 -4.98
N LYS A 2 -6.79 -18.60 -6.13
CA LYS A 2 -7.37 -17.30 -6.56
C LYS A 2 -8.29 -16.65 -5.52
N ARG A 3 -9.05 -17.46 -4.76
CA ARG A 3 -9.98 -16.95 -3.73
C ARG A 3 -9.28 -16.23 -2.58
N ILE A 4 -8.19 -16.79 -2.03
CA ILE A 4 -7.47 -16.16 -0.91
C ILE A 4 -6.85 -14.83 -1.33
N PHE A 5 -6.12 -14.80 -2.45
CA PHE A 5 -5.52 -13.56 -2.93
C PHE A 5 -6.55 -12.51 -3.36
N LEU A 6 -7.67 -12.94 -3.95
CA LEU A 6 -8.76 -12.03 -4.26
C LEU A 6 -9.38 -11.44 -2.98
N THR A 7 -9.65 -12.27 -1.97
CA THR A 7 -10.16 -11.78 -0.67
C THR A 7 -9.20 -10.79 -0.04
N LEU A 8 -7.90 -11.11 0.01
CA LEU A 8 -6.89 -10.20 0.55
C LEU A 8 -6.81 -8.89 -0.25
N ALA A 9 -6.82 -8.97 -1.58
CA ALA A 9 -6.81 -7.78 -2.44
C ALA A 9 -8.04 -6.89 -2.19
N VAL A 10 -9.23 -7.48 -2.10
CA VAL A 10 -10.48 -6.74 -1.81
C VAL A 10 -10.42 -6.09 -0.43
N LEU A 11 -10.01 -6.83 0.60
CA LEU A 11 -9.91 -6.30 1.96
C LEU A 11 -8.87 -5.17 2.05
N THR A 12 -7.73 -5.31 1.38
CA THR A 12 -6.69 -4.27 1.33
C THR A 12 -7.22 -3.01 0.65
N ASN A 13 -7.88 -3.15 -0.50
CA ASN A 13 -8.47 -2.00 -1.19
C ASN A 13 -9.54 -1.31 -0.36
N ILE A 14 -10.43 -2.06 0.31
CA ILE A 14 -11.42 -1.50 1.23
C ILE A 14 -10.74 -0.72 2.35
N ALA A 15 -9.69 -1.27 2.97
CA ALA A 15 -8.96 -0.61 4.04
C ALA A 15 -8.31 0.71 3.57
N LEU A 16 -7.67 0.71 2.39
CA LEU A 16 -7.06 1.90 1.80
C LEU A 16 -8.10 2.96 1.40
N VAL A 17 -9.21 2.55 0.78
CA VAL A 17 -10.33 3.45 0.45
C VAL A 17 -10.94 4.05 1.71
N CYS A 18 -11.13 3.26 2.76
CA CYS A 18 -11.57 3.77 4.07
C CYS A 18 -10.60 4.85 4.57
N ALA A 19 -9.30 4.56 4.63
CA ALA A 19 -8.28 5.53 5.08
C ALA A 19 -8.32 6.83 4.27
N LEU A 20 -8.41 6.73 2.93
CA LEU A 20 -8.53 7.88 2.03
C LEU A 20 -9.80 8.69 2.30
N THR A 21 -10.93 8.01 2.49
CA THR A 21 -12.23 8.65 2.78
C THR A 21 -12.18 9.43 4.09
N PHE A 22 -11.53 8.89 5.12
CA PHE A 22 -11.32 9.61 6.38
C PHE A 22 -10.37 10.81 6.21
N GLY A 23 -9.32 10.69 5.40
CA GLY A 23 -8.40 11.79 5.10
C GLY A 23 -9.09 12.96 4.38
N LEU A 24 -9.93 12.65 3.39
CA LEU A 24 -10.71 13.66 2.66
C LEU A 24 -11.68 14.45 3.55
N ARG A 25 -12.15 13.87 4.66
CA ARG A 25 -13.05 14.53 5.61
C ARG A 25 -12.35 15.50 6.56
N ILE A 26 -11.02 15.53 6.59
CA ILE A 26 -10.25 16.49 7.41
C ILE A 26 -10.30 17.89 6.78
N GLY A 27 -10.13 18.01 5.45
CA GLY A 27 -10.05 19.29 4.74
C GLY A 27 -11.40 19.91 4.32
N ALA A 28 -12.52 19.28 4.64
CA ALA A 28 -13.85 19.70 4.17
C ALA A 28 -14.45 20.87 4.98
N GLU A 29 -13.95 21.13 6.19
CA GLU A 29 -14.43 22.21 7.05
C GLU A 29 -13.30 23.22 7.21
N GLY A 30 -13.54 24.47 6.79
CA GLY A 30 -12.57 25.58 6.85
C GLY A 30 -12.23 26.05 8.28
N SER A 31 -12.35 25.18 9.28
CA SER A 31 -11.97 25.42 10.67
C SER A 31 -10.45 25.32 10.84
N GLY A 32 -9.86 26.31 11.51
CA GLY A 32 -8.42 26.35 11.76
C GLY A 32 -7.91 25.10 12.48
N SER A 33 -6.62 24.81 12.30
CA SER A 33 -5.93 23.59 12.78
C SER A 33 -6.04 23.31 14.29
N LEU A 34 -6.51 24.28 15.10
CA LEU A 34 -6.67 24.16 16.54
C LEU A 34 -8.06 23.65 16.99
N ASP A 35 -8.99 23.43 16.07
CA ASP A 35 -10.29 22.87 16.42
C ASP A 35 -10.17 21.41 16.89
N ARG A 36 -10.74 21.12 18.06
CA ARG A 36 -10.75 19.78 18.66
C ARG A 36 -11.42 18.75 17.74
N ALA A 37 -12.46 19.16 17.00
CA ALA A 37 -13.13 18.26 16.07
C ALA A 37 -12.20 17.86 14.90
N VAL A 38 -11.46 18.81 14.34
CA VAL A 38 -10.44 18.55 13.31
C VAL A 38 -9.35 17.63 13.84
N GLN A 39 -8.81 17.92 15.02
CA GLN A 39 -7.76 17.09 15.65
C GLN A 39 -8.21 15.65 15.91
N SER A 40 -9.47 15.46 16.33
CA SER A 40 -10.04 14.11 16.48
C SER A 40 -10.15 13.35 15.15
N ARG A 41 -10.50 14.04 14.06
CA ARG A 41 -10.53 13.46 12.71
C ARG A 41 -9.13 13.10 12.21
N VAL A 42 -8.14 13.97 12.44
CA VAL A 42 -6.72 13.70 12.13
C VAL A 42 -6.25 12.45 12.86
N GLY A 43 -6.48 12.36 14.17
CA GLY A 43 -6.11 11.16 14.96
C GLY A 43 -6.79 9.89 14.46
N THR A 44 -8.08 9.97 14.12
CA THR A 44 -8.83 8.84 13.55
C THR A 44 -8.26 8.41 12.19
N HIS A 45 -7.99 9.35 11.30
CA HIS A 45 -7.37 9.09 10.00
C HIS A 45 -5.98 8.47 10.15
N MET A 46 -5.16 8.98 11.08
CA MET A 46 -3.82 8.45 11.35
C MET A 46 -3.87 6.98 11.78
N LEU A 47 -4.76 6.63 12.72
CA LEU A 47 -4.91 5.24 13.18
C LEU A 47 -5.43 4.30 12.08
N ILE A 48 -6.46 4.72 11.35
CA ILE A 48 -7.02 3.94 10.25
C ILE A 48 -6.00 3.79 9.11
N GLY A 49 -5.29 4.87 8.77
CA GLY A 49 -4.25 4.90 7.75
C GLY A 49 -3.08 4.00 8.11
N LEU A 50 -2.57 4.08 9.35
CA LEU A 50 -1.48 3.22 9.81
C LEU A 50 -1.88 1.74 9.80
N GLY A 51 -3.10 1.44 10.25
CA GLY A 51 -3.66 0.09 10.19
C GLY A 51 -3.80 -0.43 8.76
N ALA A 52 -4.35 0.39 7.85
CA ALA A 52 -4.51 0.04 6.45
C ALA A 52 -3.17 -0.17 5.74
N LEU A 53 -2.19 0.72 5.92
CA LEU A 53 -0.85 0.61 5.34
C LEU A 53 -0.10 -0.62 5.87
N THR A 54 -0.21 -0.90 7.17
CA THR A 54 0.40 -2.09 7.79
C THR A 54 -0.23 -3.37 7.23
N PHE A 55 -1.57 -3.42 7.17
CA PHE A 55 -2.29 -4.56 6.61
C PHE A 55 -1.95 -4.78 5.13
N ALA A 56 -1.94 -3.72 4.32
CA ALA A 56 -1.55 -3.78 2.91
C ALA A 56 -0.12 -4.30 2.75
N SER A 57 0.83 -3.77 3.53
CA SER A 57 2.23 -4.19 3.51
C SER A 57 2.39 -5.67 3.87
N LEU A 58 1.62 -6.17 4.84
CA LEU A 58 1.59 -7.59 5.20
C LEU A 58 1.06 -8.46 4.06
N VAL A 59 0.00 -8.02 3.37
CA VAL A 59 -0.52 -8.73 2.19
C VAL A 59 0.53 -8.79 1.08
N HIS A 60 1.28 -7.71 0.85
CA HIS A 60 2.41 -7.71 -0.09
C HIS A 60 3.51 -8.69 0.36
N ALA A 61 3.86 -8.72 1.65
CA ALA A 61 4.84 -9.67 2.19
C ALA A 61 4.42 -11.14 1.99
N ILE A 62 3.13 -11.45 2.17
CA ILE A 62 2.56 -12.77 1.89
C ILE A 62 2.70 -13.11 0.39
N LEU A 63 2.42 -12.16 -0.51
CA LEU A 63 2.56 -12.38 -1.96
C LEU A 63 4.03 -12.62 -2.35
N PHE A 64 4.96 -11.82 -1.85
CA PHE A 64 6.40 -11.99 -2.12
C PHE A 64 6.90 -13.36 -1.67
N THR A 65 6.57 -13.77 -0.45
CA THR A 65 6.97 -15.07 0.09
C THR A 65 6.31 -16.23 -0.64
N TYR A 66 5.03 -16.08 -1.02
CA TYR A 66 4.34 -17.06 -1.86
C TYR A 66 5.05 -17.28 -3.19
N PHE A 67 5.33 -16.23 -3.96
CA PHE A 67 6.01 -16.35 -5.26
C PHE A 67 7.46 -16.80 -5.17
N MET A 68 8.15 -16.49 -4.07
CA MET A 68 9.48 -17.06 -3.81
C MET A 68 9.41 -18.56 -3.54
N GLY A 69 8.50 -19.01 -2.69
CA GLY A 69 8.35 -20.42 -2.32
C GLY A 69 7.84 -21.30 -3.46
N THR A 70 6.78 -20.87 -4.16
CA THR A 70 6.16 -21.68 -5.22
C THR A 70 7.05 -21.85 -6.44
N GLY A 71 7.91 -20.87 -6.74
CA GLY A 71 8.83 -20.96 -7.87
C GLY A 71 9.83 -22.10 -7.73
N ARG A 72 10.50 -22.19 -6.56
CA ARG A 72 11.43 -23.28 -6.28
C ARG A 72 10.70 -24.63 -6.18
N TRP A 73 9.57 -24.65 -5.48
CA TRP A 73 8.78 -25.88 -5.34
C TRP A 73 8.35 -26.45 -6.69
N LEU A 74 7.92 -25.61 -7.63
CA LEU A 74 7.50 -26.05 -8.96
C LEU A 74 8.68 -26.58 -9.80
N GLU A 75 9.85 -25.94 -9.70
CA GLU A 75 11.08 -26.41 -10.34
C GLU A 75 11.49 -27.80 -9.83
N GLU A 76 11.56 -27.97 -8.51
CA GLU A 76 11.95 -29.23 -7.88
C GLU A 76 10.93 -30.34 -8.16
N THR A 77 9.64 -30.03 -8.11
CA THR A 77 8.56 -30.98 -8.41
C THR A 77 8.59 -31.38 -9.87
N SER A 78 8.77 -30.44 -10.80
CA SER A 78 8.83 -30.75 -12.23
C SER A 78 10.01 -31.66 -12.54
N ARG A 79 11.18 -31.40 -11.94
CA ARG A 79 12.37 -32.25 -12.06
C ARG A 79 12.16 -33.65 -11.45
N ALA A 80 11.56 -33.73 -10.27
CA ALA A 80 11.36 -35.01 -9.56
C ALA A 80 10.39 -35.95 -10.30
N TYR A 81 9.36 -35.39 -10.94
CA TYR A 81 8.31 -36.17 -11.62
C TYR A 81 8.43 -36.18 -13.15
N GLY A 82 9.51 -35.60 -13.71
CA GLY A 82 9.71 -35.54 -15.17
C GLY A 82 8.62 -34.75 -15.90
N LEU A 83 8.06 -33.71 -15.26
CA LEU A 83 7.05 -32.85 -15.89
C LEU A 83 7.71 -31.91 -16.90
N SER A 84 6.91 -31.43 -17.85
CA SER A 84 7.36 -30.48 -18.86
C SER A 84 7.91 -29.18 -18.24
N GLU A 85 9.02 -28.69 -18.80
CA GLU A 85 9.64 -27.40 -18.44
C GLU A 85 8.69 -26.20 -18.68
N GLU A 86 7.66 -26.38 -19.51
CA GLU A 86 6.64 -25.38 -19.78
C GLU A 86 5.95 -24.89 -18.50
N TYR A 87 5.78 -25.75 -17.50
CA TYR A 87 5.19 -25.35 -16.21
C TYR A 87 6.08 -24.36 -15.45
N HIS A 88 7.40 -24.63 -15.41
CA HIS A 88 8.36 -23.73 -14.78
C HIS A 88 8.43 -22.39 -15.52
N GLN A 89 8.49 -22.41 -16.85
CA GLN A 89 8.52 -21.20 -17.68
C GLN A 89 7.26 -20.33 -17.50
N GLN A 90 6.07 -20.95 -17.47
CA GLN A 90 4.82 -20.24 -17.20
C GLN A 90 4.81 -19.59 -15.82
N ASN A 91 5.30 -20.29 -14.80
CA ASN A 91 5.41 -19.73 -13.46
C ASN A 91 6.40 -18.56 -13.41
N GLN A 92 7.56 -18.65 -14.06
CA GLN A 92 8.52 -17.55 -14.11
C GLN A 92 7.93 -16.30 -14.78
N LYS A 93 7.19 -16.49 -15.89
CA LYS A 93 6.50 -15.39 -16.57
C LYS A 93 5.49 -14.69 -15.66
N ILE A 94 4.68 -15.45 -14.91
CA ILE A 94 3.72 -14.89 -13.96
C ILE A 94 4.44 -14.19 -12.80
N LYS A 95 5.43 -14.86 -12.19
CA LYS A 95 6.21 -14.34 -11.07
C LYS A 95 6.85 -13.00 -11.42
N TYR A 96 7.66 -12.94 -12.47
CA TYR A 96 8.37 -11.71 -12.82
C TYR A 96 7.45 -10.64 -13.43
N GLY A 97 6.34 -11.05 -14.07
CA GLY A 97 5.30 -10.12 -14.52
C GLY A 97 4.58 -9.41 -13.38
N LEU A 98 4.44 -10.03 -12.21
CA LEU A 98 3.75 -9.46 -11.05
C LEU A 98 4.69 -8.81 -10.03
N LEU A 99 5.90 -9.35 -9.84
CA LEU A 99 6.82 -8.89 -8.79
C LEU A 99 7.20 -7.41 -8.93
N SER A 100 7.39 -6.92 -10.16
CA SER A 100 7.73 -5.51 -10.40
C SER A 100 6.61 -4.59 -9.94
N GLY A 101 5.37 -4.84 -10.36
CA GLY A 101 4.20 -4.07 -9.97
C GLY A 101 3.96 -4.11 -8.45
N MET A 102 4.05 -5.29 -7.84
CA MET A 102 3.89 -5.43 -6.38
C MET A 102 4.99 -4.70 -5.59
N SER A 103 6.22 -4.61 -6.12
CA SER A 103 7.31 -3.87 -5.49
C SER A 103 7.08 -2.37 -5.57
N ILE A 104 6.63 -1.87 -6.72
CA ILE A 104 6.29 -0.46 -6.90
C ILE A 104 5.18 -0.05 -5.94
N VAL A 105 4.12 -0.84 -5.85
CA VAL A 105 3.00 -0.55 -4.93
C VAL A 105 3.46 -0.60 -3.46
N LEU A 106 4.32 -1.56 -3.08
CA LEU A 106 4.88 -1.59 -1.73
C LEU A 106 5.70 -0.31 -1.41
N LEU A 107 6.50 0.17 -2.35
CA LEU A 107 7.23 1.42 -2.20
C LEU A 107 6.29 2.62 -2.11
N MET A 108 5.19 2.63 -2.87
CA MET A 108 4.15 3.66 -2.80
C MET A 108 3.41 3.66 -1.45
N LEU A 109 3.14 2.48 -0.86
CA LEU A 109 2.58 2.38 0.49
C LEU A 109 3.52 2.99 1.54
N ILE A 110 4.83 2.68 1.45
CA ILE A 110 5.85 3.24 2.34
C ILE A 110 5.94 4.76 2.14
N ALA A 111 5.97 5.22 0.90
CA ALA A 111 5.97 6.64 0.57
C ALA A 111 4.74 7.34 1.16
N THR A 112 3.54 6.80 0.95
CA THR A 112 2.29 7.37 1.50
C THR A 112 2.38 7.59 3.00
N GLY A 113 2.87 6.59 3.75
CA GLY A 113 3.07 6.70 5.19
C GLY A 113 4.10 7.77 5.57
N GLY A 114 5.23 7.82 4.86
CA GLY A 114 6.28 8.82 5.08
C GLY A 114 5.82 10.25 4.79
N PHE A 115 5.14 10.47 3.65
CA PHE A 115 4.55 11.76 3.31
C PHE A 115 3.45 12.16 4.30
N GLY A 116 2.68 11.20 4.82
CA GLY A 116 1.66 11.46 5.85
C GLY A 116 2.28 11.92 7.16
N ALA A 117 3.34 11.25 7.62
CA ALA A 117 4.07 11.64 8.82
C ALA A 117 4.72 13.03 8.71
N ALA A 118 5.24 13.37 7.53
CA ALA A 118 5.83 14.68 7.25
C ALA A 118 4.79 15.79 6.98
N ALA A 119 3.54 15.44 6.70
CA ALA A 119 2.43 16.39 6.60
C ALA A 119 1.73 16.63 7.95
N ASP A 120 2.08 15.87 8.99
CA ASP A 120 1.55 16.07 10.34
C ASP A 120 2.09 17.38 10.92
N ALA A 121 1.17 18.24 11.37
CA ALA A 121 1.50 19.54 11.98
C ALA A 121 2.26 19.40 13.31
N ALA A 122 2.25 18.22 13.93
CA ALA A 122 3.04 17.93 15.13
C ALA A 122 4.52 17.61 14.82
N THR A 123 4.88 17.43 13.55
CA THR A 123 6.23 17.07 13.11
C THR A 123 7.04 18.33 12.76
N GLU A 124 8.33 18.37 13.12
CA GLU A 124 9.24 19.47 12.76
C GLU A 124 9.68 19.43 11.29
N ALA A 125 9.61 18.25 10.65
CA ALA A 125 9.87 18.10 9.23
C ALA A 125 8.72 18.72 8.41
N SER A 126 9.07 19.54 7.42
CA SER A 126 8.12 20.09 6.46
C SER A 126 8.51 19.71 5.04
N LEU A 127 7.49 19.36 4.25
CA LEU A 127 7.59 19.15 2.81
C LEU A 127 7.06 20.34 2.01
N ASP A 128 6.76 21.45 2.69
CA ASP A 128 6.26 22.64 2.01
C ASP A 128 7.30 23.19 1.03
N GLY A 129 6.87 23.42 -0.20
CA GLY A 129 7.74 23.87 -1.29
C GLY A 129 8.44 22.72 -2.03
N PHE A 130 8.36 21.47 -1.55
CA PHE A 130 8.80 20.32 -2.33
C PHE A 130 7.89 20.16 -3.57
N LEU A 131 8.49 20.16 -4.76
CA LEU A 131 7.79 20.25 -6.05
C LEU A 131 6.84 21.47 -6.16
N GLY A 132 7.05 22.52 -5.36
CA GLY A 132 6.18 23.69 -5.31
C GLY A 132 4.80 23.44 -4.67
N MET A 133 4.61 22.30 -3.99
CA MET A 133 3.35 21.93 -3.35
C MET A 133 3.44 22.06 -1.82
N LYS A 134 2.28 22.19 -1.17
CA LYS A 134 2.17 22.04 0.28
C LYS A 134 2.24 20.57 0.66
N GLY A 135 2.75 20.27 1.86
CA GLY A 135 2.93 18.90 2.35
C GLY A 135 1.62 18.09 2.38
N ASP A 136 0.51 18.70 2.79
CA ASP A 136 -0.82 18.07 2.83
C ASP A 136 -1.33 17.66 1.43
N LYS A 137 -1.17 18.56 0.44
CA LYS A 137 -1.52 18.32 -0.96
C LYS A 137 -0.65 17.22 -1.56
N LEU A 138 0.63 17.20 -1.22
CA LEU A 138 1.59 16.22 -1.70
C LEU A 138 1.28 14.83 -1.11
N HIS A 139 1.04 14.73 0.20
CA HIS A 139 0.58 13.51 0.83
C HIS A 139 -0.71 12.98 0.18
N MET A 140 -1.70 13.85 -0.04
CA MET A 140 -2.94 13.48 -0.69
C MET A 140 -2.72 12.91 -2.11
N LEU A 141 -1.84 13.53 -2.90
CA LEU A 141 -1.51 13.07 -4.25
C LEU A 141 -0.86 11.69 -4.23
N VAL A 142 0.09 11.45 -3.31
CA VAL A 142 0.75 10.15 -3.15
C VAL A 142 -0.26 9.09 -2.67
N ALA A 143 -1.15 9.44 -1.74
CA ALA A 143 -2.18 8.54 -1.25
C ALA A 143 -3.17 8.11 -2.34
N ILE A 144 -3.63 9.06 -3.17
CA ILE A 144 -4.51 8.75 -4.32
C ILE A 144 -3.78 7.86 -5.32
N SER A 145 -2.52 8.17 -5.64
CA SER A 145 -1.72 7.38 -6.58
C SER A 145 -1.44 5.95 -6.08
N THR A 146 -1.44 5.74 -4.76
CA THR A 146 -1.23 4.42 -4.14
C THR A 146 -2.51 3.58 -4.13
N ALA A 147 -3.68 4.23 -4.15
CA ALA A 147 -4.98 3.58 -4.08
C ALA A 147 -5.61 3.27 -5.46
N ILE A 148 -4.98 3.71 -6.56
CA ILE A 148 -5.37 3.44 -7.96
C ILE A 148 -4.49 2.31 -8.51
#